data_AF-A0A817NNQ4-F1
#
_entry.id   AF-A0A817NNQ4-F1
#
_cell.length_a   1.000
_cell.length_b   1.000
_cell.length_c   1.000
_cell.angle_alpha   90.00
_cell.angle_beta   90.00
_cell.angle_gamma   90.00
#
_symmetry.space_group_name_H-M   'P 1'
#
loop_
_entity.id
_entity.type
_entity.pdbx_description
1 polymer ?
#
loop_
_entity_poly.entity_id
_entity_poly.type
_entity_poly.pdbx_seq_one_letter_code
_entity_poly.pdbx_strand_id
1 'polypeptide(L)'
;MIKITQIEIAVPCGINKINIQNEQMNDYRHTLMNIIRTHGQDVDNISFYKRYKQLFITFHTVLYDQRYKCRSYIISYVTNRDVKDTLSYGNIIVFYQYMNQFYAFIQKYYLSRKKLSHSIELPVEVCNKLDEMYSLLALSNDYDIIPILTFHHKCIMIQFEDVYCLSELKIDLEHD
;
A
#
# COMPACT_ATOMS: atom_id res chain seq x y z
N MET A 1 -20.61 31.96 -25.96
CA MET A 1 -19.22 31.74 -25.50
C MET A 1 -19.22 30.65 -24.46
N ILE A 2 -18.65 29.49 -24.76
CA ILE A 2 -18.43 28.43 -23.76
C ILE A 2 -17.16 28.84 -22.99
N LYS A 3 -17.26 29.10 -21.69
CA LYS A 3 -16.07 29.28 -20.83
C LYS A 3 -15.43 27.90 -20.71
N ILE A 4 -14.28 27.72 -21.36
CA ILE A 4 -13.43 26.57 -21.11
C ILE A 4 -12.79 26.83 -19.75
N THR A 5 -13.34 26.22 -18.70
CA THR A 5 -12.69 26.17 -17.40
C THR A 5 -11.44 25.30 -17.56
N GLN A 6 -10.26 25.88 -17.38
CA GLN A 6 -9.04 25.08 -17.27
C GLN A 6 -9.20 24.15 -16.07
N ILE A 7 -9.20 22.84 -16.33
CA ILE A 7 -9.22 21.84 -15.27
C ILE A 7 -7.80 21.79 -14.72
N GLU A 8 -7.58 22.35 -13.53
CA GLU A 8 -6.33 22.17 -12.80
C GLU A 8 -6.24 20.71 -12.38
N ILE A 9 -5.28 19.98 -12.95
CA ILE A 9 -4.99 18.60 -12.55
C ILE A 9 -4.30 18.68 -11.19
N ALA A 10 -4.90 18.04 -10.17
CA ALA A 10 -4.34 18.01 -8.83
C ALA A 10 -2.92 17.40 -8.84
N VAL A 11 -1.95 18.15 -8.35
CA VAL A 11 -0.54 17.74 -8.31
C VAL A 11 -0.30 16.73 -7.19
N PRO A 12 0.45 15.64 -7.44
CA PRO A 12 0.91 14.72 -6.41
C PRO A 12 1.56 15.42 -5.22
N CYS A 13 1.09 15.14 -4.00
CA CYS A 13 1.68 15.74 -2.81
C CYS A 13 1.52 14.89 -1.55
N GLY A 14 2.51 15.02 -0.66
CA GLY A 14 2.40 14.57 0.72
C GLY A 14 1.55 15.53 1.54
N ILE A 15 0.66 14.98 2.36
CA ILE A 15 -0.29 15.75 3.18
C ILE A 15 -0.04 15.40 4.66
N ASN A 16 -0.09 16.41 5.52
CA ASN A 16 0.18 16.33 6.96
C ASN A 16 1.60 15.78 7.24
N LYS A 17 2.61 16.66 7.22
CA LYS A 17 3.99 16.29 7.57
C LYS A 17 4.05 15.73 8.99
N ILE A 18 4.87 14.70 9.20
CA ILE A 18 5.14 14.12 10.52
C ILE A 18 6.62 14.17 10.85
N ASN A 19 6.90 14.23 12.15
CA ASN A 19 8.24 14.11 12.68
C ASN A 19 8.57 12.62 12.87
N ILE A 20 9.77 12.20 12.47
CA ILE A 20 10.28 10.85 12.70
C ILE A 20 10.35 10.47 14.19
N GLN A 21 10.45 11.46 15.06
CA GLN A 21 10.42 11.31 16.52
C GLN A 21 8.99 11.17 17.08
N ASN A 22 7.95 11.16 16.23
CA ASN A 22 6.59 10.90 16.68
C ASN A 22 6.50 9.49 17.30
N GLU A 23 5.83 9.38 18.45
CA GLU A 23 5.67 8.13 19.19
C GLU A 23 5.01 7.02 18.37
N GLN A 24 4.08 7.38 17.47
CA GLN A 24 3.44 6.43 16.57
C GLN A 24 4.45 5.67 15.71
N MET A 25 5.62 6.26 15.44
CA MET A 25 6.68 5.63 14.65
C MET A 25 7.59 4.70 15.46
N ASN A 26 7.46 4.62 16.79
CA ASN A 26 8.39 3.88 17.66
C ASN A 26 8.63 2.44 17.17
N ASP A 27 7.55 1.73 16.83
CA ASP A 27 7.59 0.32 16.43
C ASP A 27 8.34 0.10 15.11
N TYR A 28 8.37 1.11 14.24
CA TYR A 28 8.94 1.00 12.89
C TYR A 28 10.22 1.81 12.69
N ARG A 29 10.54 2.76 13.60
CA ARG A 29 11.60 3.76 13.39
C ARG A 29 12.94 3.11 13.09
N HIS A 30 13.34 2.11 13.86
CA HIS A 30 14.63 1.47 13.65
C HIS A 30 14.72 0.77 12.28
N THR A 31 13.71 -0.04 11.96
CA THR A 31 13.60 -0.77 10.70
C THR A 31 13.57 0.17 9.49
N LEU A 32 12.73 1.20 9.55
CA LEU A 32 12.60 2.23 8.52
C LEU A 32 13.94 2.91 8.24
N MET A 33 14.63 3.35 9.29
CA MET A 33 15.89 4.09 9.16
C MET A 33 17.02 3.20 8.64
N ASN A 34 17.04 1.92 9.03
CA ASN A 34 18.00 0.97 8.49
C ASN A 34 17.76 0.75 6.99
N ILE A 35 16.52 0.53 6.58
CA ILE A 35 16.19 0.27 5.17
C ILE A 35 16.44 1.52 4.30
N ILE A 36 16.12 2.73 4.79
CA ILE A 36 16.45 4.00 4.11
C ILE A 36 17.96 4.09 3.84
N ARG A 37 18.78 3.80 4.86
CA ARG A 37 20.25 3.84 4.75
C ARG A 37 20.79 2.77 3.79
N THR A 38 20.25 1.56 3.84
CA THR A 38 20.63 0.48 2.90
C THR A 38 20.29 0.84 1.46
N HIS A 39 19.26 1.65 1.23
CA HIS A 39 18.92 2.21 -0.08
C HIS A 39 19.73 3.46 -0.45
N GLY A 40 20.73 3.83 0.34
CA GLY A 40 21.63 4.96 0.07
C GLY A 40 20.94 6.33 0.17
N GLN A 41 19.80 6.42 0.86
CA GLN A 41 19.08 7.67 1.04
C GLN A 41 19.53 8.36 2.32
N ASP A 42 19.81 9.66 2.21
CA ASP A 42 20.16 10.48 3.35
C ASP A 42 18.91 10.88 4.12
N VAL A 43 18.85 10.42 5.38
CA VAL A 43 17.75 10.63 6.33
C VAL A 43 17.49 12.11 6.57
N ASP A 44 18.53 12.94 6.63
CA ASP A 44 18.39 14.35 6.99
C ASP A 44 17.65 15.15 5.91
N ASN A 45 17.61 14.59 4.70
CA ASN A 45 16.91 15.13 3.54
C ASN A 45 15.51 14.51 3.33
N ILE A 46 14.97 13.83 4.34
CA ILE A 46 13.66 13.17 4.25
C ILE A 46 12.57 13.96 4.97
N SER A 47 11.44 14.13 4.27
CA SER A 47 10.19 14.61 4.88
C SER A 47 9.17 13.48 4.93
N PHE A 48 8.60 13.20 6.10
CA PHE A 48 7.60 12.15 6.31
C PHE A 48 6.17 12.73 6.28
N TYR A 49 5.19 11.95 5.85
CA TYR A 49 3.80 12.39 5.68
C TYR A 49 2.80 11.33 6.17
N LYS A 50 1.66 11.76 6.74
CA LYS A 50 0.55 10.85 7.11
C LYS A 50 -0.29 10.39 5.92
N ARG A 51 -0.28 11.19 4.85
CA ARG A 51 -1.13 10.98 3.68
C ARG A 51 -0.35 11.32 2.43
N TYR A 52 -0.68 10.65 1.34
CA TYR A 52 -0.20 10.97 0.01
C TYR A 52 -1.40 11.07 -0.93
N LYS A 53 -1.48 12.17 -1.68
CA LYS A 53 -2.55 12.41 -2.65
C LYS A 53 -1.96 12.36 -4.05
N GLN A 54 -2.55 11.54 -4.91
CA GLN A 54 -2.24 11.45 -6.34
C GLN A 54 -3.53 11.61 -7.12
N LEU A 55 -3.65 12.71 -7.88
CA LEU A 55 -4.89 13.08 -8.55
C LEU A 55 -6.04 13.16 -7.52
N PHE A 56 -7.04 12.30 -7.70
CA PHE A 56 -8.23 12.10 -6.89
C PHE A 56 -8.00 11.06 -5.76
N ILE A 57 -6.92 10.29 -5.81
CA ILE A 57 -6.72 9.20 -4.87
C ILE A 57 -5.92 9.66 -3.65
N THR A 58 -6.50 9.55 -2.45
CA THR A 58 -5.79 9.75 -1.18
C THR A 58 -5.43 8.42 -0.52
N PHE A 59 -4.14 8.22 -0.27
CA PHE A 59 -3.58 7.07 0.45
C PHE A 59 -3.19 7.47 1.87
N HIS A 60 -3.30 6.53 2.80
CA HIS A 60 -3.08 6.75 4.23
C HIS A 60 -1.96 5.85 4.79
N THR A 61 -1.22 6.39 5.76
CA THR A 61 -0.32 5.60 6.61
C THR A 61 -1.08 4.86 7.69
N VAL A 62 -0.66 3.63 8.05
CA VAL A 62 -1.24 2.87 9.18
C VAL A 62 -1.09 3.60 10.52
N LEU A 63 -0.08 4.44 10.68
CA LEU A 63 0.23 5.16 11.94
C LEU A 63 -0.92 6.02 12.49
N TYR A 64 -1.92 6.35 11.66
CA TYR A 64 -3.03 7.23 12.04
C TYR A 64 -4.24 6.50 12.65
N ASP A 65 -4.18 5.19 12.92
CA ASP A 65 -5.35 4.35 13.27
C ASP A 65 -6.27 5.01 14.34
N GLN A 66 -7.28 5.71 13.82
CA GLN A 66 -8.51 6.07 14.49
C GLN A 66 -9.63 5.55 13.59
N ARG A 67 -10.72 5.10 14.22
CA ARG A 67 -11.85 4.36 13.63
C ARG A 67 -12.69 5.16 12.62
N TYR A 68 -12.10 5.65 11.53
CA TYR A 68 -12.85 6.16 10.38
C TYR A 68 -12.77 5.23 9.18
N LYS A 69 -13.82 5.30 8.35
CA LYS A 69 -14.45 4.17 7.64
C LYS A 69 -13.65 3.58 6.46
N CYS A 70 -12.59 4.24 5.98
CA CYS A 70 -11.85 3.78 4.81
C CYS A 70 -10.36 3.57 5.14
N ARG A 71 -9.94 2.29 5.16
CA ARG A 71 -8.58 1.84 5.46
C ARG A 71 -7.77 1.68 4.18
N SER A 72 -7.33 2.78 3.56
CA SER A 72 -6.58 2.76 2.29
C SER A 72 -5.07 2.58 2.44
N TYR A 73 -4.64 1.83 3.46
CA TYR A 73 -3.23 1.54 3.69
C TYR A 73 -2.74 0.31 2.93
N ILE A 74 -3.59 -0.45 2.26
CA ILE A 74 -3.19 -1.63 1.50
C ILE A 74 -3.19 -1.28 0.02
N ILE A 75 -2.12 -1.68 -0.65
CA ILE A 75 -1.92 -1.45 -2.07
C ILE A 75 -1.43 -2.70 -2.77
N SER A 76 -1.72 -2.77 -4.05
CA SER A 76 -0.96 -3.57 -4.99
C SER A 76 0.07 -2.68 -5.70
N TYR A 77 1.22 -3.25 -6.03
CA TYR A 77 2.30 -2.53 -6.70
C TYR A 77 3.09 -3.47 -7.62
N VAL A 78 3.71 -2.89 -8.65
CA VAL A 78 4.57 -3.63 -9.58
C VAL A 78 6.03 -3.41 -9.22
N THR A 79 6.75 -4.49 -8.97
CA THR A 79 8.21 -4.43 -8.76
C THR A 79 8.93 -4.59 -10.08
N ASN A 80 9.63 -3.56 -10.54
CA ASN A 80 10.49 -3.60 -11.75
C ASN A 80 11.69 -4.59 -11.65
N ARG A 81 11.75 -5.43 -10.61
CA ARG A 81 12.89 -6.31 -10.33
C ARG A 81 12.79 -7.70 -10.94
N ASP A 82 11.63 -8.12 -11.46
CA ASP A 82 11.47 -9.43 -12.10
C ASP A 82 10.82 -9.32 -13.49
N VAL A 83 11.29 -10.15 -14.41
CA VAL A 83 11.06 -10.15 -15.87
C VAL A 83 9.61 -10.53 -16.27
N LYS A 84 8.68 -10.47 -15.32
CA LYS A 84 7.22 -10.49 -15.54
C LYS A 84 6.63 -9.56 -14.50
N ASP A 85 5.78 -8.62 -14.91
CA ASP A 85 5.03 -7.70 -14.04
C ASP A 85 4.30 -8.48 -12.93
N THR A 86 5.00 -8.80 -11.85
CA THR A 86 4.47 -9.67 -10.79
C THR A 86 3.84 -8.74 -9.78
N LEU A 87 2.52 -8.79 -9.74
CA LEU A 87 1.73 -7.99 -8.82
C LEU A 87 2.07 -8.39 -7.39
N SER A 88 2.56 -7.43 -6.61
CA SER A 88 2.89 -7.59 -5.20
C SER A 88 1.92 -6.77 -4.35
N TYR A 89 1.81 -7.12 -3.07
CA TYR A 89 0.92 -6.44 -2.13
C TYR A 89 1.67 -5.94 -0.90
N GLY A 90 1.27 -4.78 -0.39
CA GLY A 90 1.96 -4.11 0.70
C GLY A 90 1.02 -3.33 1.61
N ASN A 91 1.35 -3.30 2.89
CA ASN A 91 0.73 -2.48 3.92
C ASN A 91 1.58 -1.21 4.13
N ILE A 92 1.02 -0.04 3.88
CA ILE A 92 1.71 1.25 3.93
C ILE A 92 1.88 1.69 5.37
N ILE A 93 3.11 1.60 5.85
CA ILE A 93 3.46 2.07 7.18
C ILE A 93 3.59 3.59 7.18
N VAL A 94 4.44 4.16 6.32
CA VAL A 94 4.65 5.61 6.25
C VAL A 94 5.02 6.10 4.85
N PHE A 95 4.55 7.29 4.47
CA PHE A 95 5.01 7.99 3.26
C PHE A 95 6.16 8.92 3.58
N TYR A 96 7.07 9.08 2.64
CA TYR A 96 8.11 10.09 2.75
C TYR A 96 8.55 10.62 1.38
N GLN A 97 9.23 11.75 1.39
CA GLN A 97 9.81 12.39 0.22
C GLN A 97 11.33 12.47 0.39
N TYR A 98 12.05 12.12 -0.67
CA TYR A 98 13.50 12.25 -0.79
C TYR A 98 13.85 12.75 -2.19
N MET A 99 14.67 13.81 -2.31
CA MET A 99 15.09 14.39 -3.60
C MET A 99 13.95 14.60 -4.60
N ASN A 100 12.85 15.21 -4.15
CA ASN A 100 11.63 15.48 -4.91
C ASN A 100 10.83 14.24 -5.38
N GLN A 101 11.23 13.05 -4.98
CA GLN A 101 10.47 11.82 -5.23
C GLN A 101 9.77 11.36 -3.96
N PHE A 102 8.57 10.82 -4.13
CA PHE A 102 7.82 10.24 -3.02
C PHE A 102 8.00 8.73 -2.99
N TYR A 103 8.02 8.19 -1.79
CA TYR A 103 8.19 6.77 -1.50
C TYR A 103 7.21 6.36 -0.41
N ALA A 104 6.95 5.06 -0.34
CA ALA A 104 6.28 4.44 0.77
C ALA A 104 7.17 3.39 1.39
N PHE A 105 7.26 3.45 2.71
CA PHE A 105 7.74 2.35 3.51
C PHE A 105 6.59 1.38 3.75
N ILE A 106 6.75 0.15 3.29
CA ILE A 106 5.71 -0.86 3.30
C ILE A 106 6.15 -2.11 4.06
N GLN A 107 5.18 -2.83 4.60
CA GLN A 107 5.31 -4.21 5.07
C GLN A 107 4.71 -5.14 4.01
N LYS A 108 5.43 -6.18 3.61
CA LYS A 108 5.03 -7.05 2.49
C LYS A 108 3.99 -8.08 2.91
N TYR A 109 3.14 -8.45 1.96
CA TYR A 109 2.33 -9.66 2.04
C TYR A 109 2.94 -10.79 1.20
N TYR A 110 2.78 -12.03 1.68
CA TYR A 110 3.15 -13.23 0.93
C TYR A 110 1.96 -14.14 0.70
N LEU A 111 2.01 -14.90 -0.40
CA LEU A 111 1.01 -15.92 -0.68
C LEU A 111 1.00 -16.97 0.42
N SER A 112 -0.16 -17.16 1.03
CA SER A 112 -0.36 -18.19 2.03
C SER A 112 -0.40 -19.57 1.36
N ARG A 113 -0.01 -20.59 2.11
CA ARG A 113 -0.27 -21.98 1.74
C ARG A 113 -1.73 -22.38 1.99
N LYS A 114 -2.46 -21.59 2.80
CA LYS A 114 -3.89 -21.74 2.99
C LYS A 114 -4.63 -21.30 1.72
N LYS A 115 -5.73 -21.98 1.45
CA LYS A 115 -6.61 -21.74 0.32
C LYS A 115 -8.04 -21.68 0.83
N LEU A 116 -8.88 -20.83 0.24
CA LEU A 116 -10.30 -20.77 0.63
C LEU A 116 -10.99 -22.10 0.30
N SER A 117 -10.58 -22.74 -0.80
CA SER A 117 -11.08 -24.06 -1.19
C SER A 117 -10.89 -25.15 -0.13
N HIS A 118 -9.90 -25.02 0.77
CA HIS A 118 -9.69 -25.99 1.86
C HIS A 118 -10.82 -25.95 2.92
N SER A 119 -11.64 -24.90 2.93
CA SER A 119 -12.68 -24.68 3.94
C SER A 119 -14.10 -24.90 3.40
N ILE A 120 -14.24 -25.31 2.13
CA ILE A 120 -15.54 -25.49 1.46
C ILE A 120 -15.52 -26.74 0.61
N GLU A 121 -16.65 -27.44 0.53
CA GLU A 121 -16.82 -28.61 -0.33
C GLU A 121 -17.49 -28.18 -1.64
N LEU A 122 -16.67 -27.97 -2.70
CA LEU A 122 -17.13 -27.60 -4.04
C LEU A 122 -16.41 -28.46 -5.11
N PRO A 123 -16.93 -28.53 -6.35
CA PRO A 123 -16.23 -29.16 -7.46
C PRO A 123 -14.83 -28.57 -7.69
N VAL A 124 -13.88 -29.41 -8.09
CA VAL A 124 -12.45 -29.05 -8.22
C VAL A 124 -12.26 -27.85 -9.14
N GLU A 125 -13.03 -27.77 -10.23
CA GLU A 125 -12.97 -26.66 -11.19
C GLU A 125 -13.39 -25.32 -10.56
N VAL A 126 -14.34 -25.35 -9.62
CA VAL A 126 -14.79 -24.19 -8.87
C VAL A 126 -13.76 -23.80 -7.82
N CYS A 127 -13.21 -24.78 -7.10
CA CYS A 127 -12.13 -24.57 -6.13
C CYS A 127 -10.91 -23.90 -6.75
N ASN A 128 -10.46 -24.37 -7.93
CA ASN A 128 -9.31 -23.78 -8.62
C ASN A 128 -9.55 -22.31 -8.98
N LYS A 129 -10.72 -21.98 -9.55
CA LYS A 129 -11.09 -20.59 -9.88
C LYS A 129 -11.19 -19.71 -8.63
N LEU A 130 -11.73 -20.25 -7.55
CA LEU A 130 -11.89 -19.53 -6.29
C LEU A 130 -10.51 -19.14 -5.71
N ASP A 131 -9.55 -20.06 -5.69
CA ASP A 131 -8.20 -19.78 -5.18
C ASP A 131 -7.42 -18.81 -6.10
N GLU A 132 -7.66 -18.87 -7.42
CA GLU A 132 -7.09 -17.92 -8.38
C GLU A 132 -7.65 -16.50 -8.19
N MET A 133 -8.95 -16.37 -7.94
CA MET A 133 -9.62 -15.07 -7.79
C MET A 133 -9.42 -14.45 -6.40
N TYR A 134 -9.30 -15.28 -5.36
CA TYR A 134 -9.30 -14.85 -3.96
C TYR A 134 -8.13 -15.46 -3.20
N SER A 135 -6.92 -15.10 -3.66
CA SER A 135 -5.70 -15.53 -3.01
C SER A 135 -5.63 -15.06 -1.55
N LEU A 136 -5.30 -15.98 -0.65
CA LEU A 136 -5.05 -15.68 0.75
C LEU A 136 -3.60 -15.28 0.95
N LEU A 137 -3.40 -14.17 1.65
CA LEU A 137 -2.12 -13.51 1.85
C LEU A 137 -1.84 -13.38 3.34
N ALA A 138 -0.60 -13.64 3.75
CA ALA A 138 -0.12 -13.43 5.11
C ALA A 138 0.71 -12.16 5.17
N LEU A 139 0.47 -11.32 6.18
CA LEU A 139 1.34 -10.18 6.45
C LEU A 139 2.68 -10.70 6.99
N SER A 140 3.77 -10.26 6.38
CA SER A 140 5.13 -10.72 6.74
C SER A 140 5.83 -9.76 7.69
N ASN A 141 7.00 -10.14 8.20
CA ASN A 141 7.91 -9.21 8.88
C ASN A 141 8.96 -8.63 7.93
N ASP A 142 8.73 -8.74 6.61
CA ASP A 142 9.60 -8.19 5.59
C ASP A 142 9.10 -6.82 5.16
N TYR A 143 10.03 -5.88 5.06
CA TYR A 143 9.75 -4.48 4.77
C TYR A 143 10.51 -4.02 3.53
N ASP A 144 9.96 -3.00 2.87
CA ASP A 144 10.60 -2.42 1.69
C ASP A 144 10.30 -0.94 1.55
N ILE A 145 11.06 -0.31 0.67
CA ILE A 145 10.82 1.03 0.17
C ILE A 145 10.46 0.91 -1.30
N ILE A 146 9.28 1.40 -1.64
CA ILE A 146 8.84 1.45 -3.04
C ILE A 146 8.49 2.88 -3.46
N PRO A 147 8.81 3.29 -4.70
CA PRO A 147 8.31 4.53 -5.25
C PRO A 147 6.79 4.47 -5.34
N ILE A 148 6.10 5.52 -4.92
CA ILE A 148 4.64 5.65 -5.05
C ILE A 148 4.12 5.47 -6.48
N LEU A 149 4.94 5.77 -7.50
CA LEU A 149 4.60 5.62 -8.92
C LEU A 149 4.41 4.15 -9.33
N THR A 150 4.86 3.21 -8.48
CA THR A 150 4.66 1.76 -8.70
C THR A 150 3.32 1.26 -8.19
N PHE A 151 2.54 2.11 -7.52
CA PHE A 151 1.23 1.73 -6.99
C PHE A 151 0.26 1.49 -8.14
N HIS A 152 -0.42 0.36 -8.08
CA HIS A 152 -1.39 -0.03 -9.09
C HIS A 152 -2.81 0.23 -8.57
N HIS A 153 -3.23 -0.45 -7.50
CA HIS A 153 -4.56 -0.28 -6.91
C HIS A 153 -4.50 -0.11 -5.40
N LYS A 154 -5.54 0.53 -4.84
CA LYS A 154 -5.91 0.31 -3.44
C LYS A 154 -6.51 -1.08 -3.30
N CYS A 155 -6.27 -1.74 -2.17
CA CYS A 155 -6.85 -3.04 -1.91
C CYS A 155 -7.80 -2.99 -0.71
N ILE A 156 -8.86 -3.78 -0.79
CA ILE A 156 -9.66 -4.18 0.37
C ILE A 156 -9.07 -5.47 0.93
N MET A 157 -9.09 -5.55 2.25
CA MET A 157 -8.70 -6.73 3.01
C MET A 157 -9.88 -7.27 3.78
N ILE A 158 -10.08 -8.58 3.68
CA ILE A 158 -11.00 -9.32 4.53
C ILE A 158 -10.17 -10.31 5.34
N GLN A 159 -10.25 -10.22 6.67
CA GLN A 159 -9.58 -11.16 7.55
C GLN A 159 -10.24 -12.54 7.44
N PHE A 160 -9.42 -13.56 7.22
CA PHE A 160 -9.79 -14.97 7.20
C PHE A 160 -8.85 -15.72 8.14
N GLU A 161 -9.30 -16.01 9.35
CA GLU A 161 -8.45 -16.56 10.42
C GLU A 161 -7.21 -15.67 10.70
N ASP A 162 -6.01 -16.23 10.51
CA ASP A 162 -4.69 -15.62 10.64
C ASP A 162 -4.13 -15.06 9.31
N VAL A 163 -4.91 -15.14 8.22
CA VAL A 163 -4.55 -14.63 6.90
C VAL A 163 -5.58 -13.63 6.38
N TYR A 164 -5.30 -13.04 5.24
CA TYR A 164 -6.13 -12.00 4.63
C TYR A 164 -6.43 -12.34 3.18
N CYS A 165 -7.71 -12.28 2.81
CA CYS A 165 -8.09 -12.20 1.41
C CYS A 165 -7.94 -10.74 0.97
N LEU A 166 -7.05 -10.45 0.00
CA LEU A 166 -6.95 -9.13 -0.60
C LEU A 166 -7.66 -9.09 -1.95
N SER A 167 -8.40 -8.02 -2.19
CA SER A 167 -9.03 -7.76 -3.49
C SER A 167 -8.70 -6.33 -3.92
N GLU A 168 -8.29 -6.16 -5.18
CA GLU A 168 -8.03 -4.84 -5.75
C GLU A 168 -9.34 -4.07 -5.97
N LEU A 169 -9.41 -2.84 -5.48
CA LEU A 169 -10.46 -1.91 -5.84
C LEU A 169 -10.16 -1.34 -7.22
N LYS A 170 -10.76 -1.95 -8.25
CA LYS A 170 -10.66 -1.53 -9.65
C LYS A 170 -11.61 -0.39 -10.03
N ILE A 171 -12.11 0.38 -9.05
CA ILE A 171 -13.15 1.40 -9.29
C ILE A 171 -12.50 2.79 -9.18
N ASP A 172 -12.63 3.58 -10.25
CA ASP A 172 -12.23 5.00 -10.33
C ASP A 172 -13.10 5.95 -9.50
N LEU A 173 -14.00 5.43 -8.66
CA LEU A 173 -14.88 6.24 -7.84
C LEU A 173 -14.27 6.37 -6.45
N GLU A 174 -13.49 7.45 -6.30
CA GLU A 174 -13.48 8.25 -5.07
C GLU A 174 -14.91 8.33 -4.53
N HIS A 175 -15.21 7.64 -3.45
CA HIS A 175 -15.90 8.19 -2.28
C HIS A 175 -15.79 7.11 -1.19
N ASP A 176 -15.58 7.56 0.05
CA ASP A 176 -15.22 6.76 1.22
C ASP A 176 -15.91 5.39 1.36
#